data_AF-A0A2D9W7E7-F1
#
_entry.id   AF-A0A2D9W7E7-F1
#
_cell.length_a   1.000
_cell.length_b   1.000
_cell.length_c   1.000
_cell.angle_alpha   90.00
_cell.angle_beta   90.00
_cell.angle_gamma   90.00
#
_symmetry.space_group_name_H-M   'P 1'
#
loop_
_entity.id
_entity.type
_entity.pdbx_description
1 polymer ?
#
loop_
_entity_poly.entity_id
_entity_poly.type
_entity_poly.pdbx_seq_one_letter_code
_entity_poly.pdbx_strand_id
1 'polypeptide(L)'
;MRREYSGPGINQPPLTIKITPDAVKDVTRAPVADDSTPTTIEPTEPVNSDVSPTGPPAQSTSGPSMVETIAPIESVKVAVSDASPPVYTLRITSGIPGGCVKFGAYETVQEGRSIYVTVTNLEPGEPVPCTTIYAQHQGEVILDGGLTPGEAYSVVVNGKLTNSFTAGDPRGRKMAVAESPIEIVEGAVSDSNPPEYTLRVVSRLPLGSSCSGFNGYDLSRRGAGIVDLTVTHLEVTEIVPCTKNLPVVMNEIPLGVEFISGESYKAIVNGEVTNSFVGREPAGRPVVVKESPVESVELIILESFPPQYRIKVVSTMSGSSCSQFNGYDISRPFVNNIQVKVTYLAPARVVECTADVAYVETDIPLGSDFNSKEEYTVAVNNVSGTFIAQ
;
A
#
# COMPACT_ATOMS: atom_id res chain seq x y z
N MET A 1 -38.40 36.26 -14.69
CA MET A 1 -38.78 35.10 -15.52
C MET A 1 -37.61 34.12 -15.50
N ARG A 2 -37.80 32.96 -14.88
CA ARG A 2 -36.86 31.83 -14.88
C ARG A 2 -36.69 31.30 -16.31
N ARG A 3 -35.46 30.98 -16.71
CA ARG A 3 -35.20 29.94 -17.72
C ARG A 3 -34.34 28.88 -17.05
N GLU A 4 -34.96 27.74 -16.84
CA GLU A 4 -34.29 26.49 -16.50
C GLU A 4 -33.44 26.07 -17.70
N TYR A 5 -32.14 25.86 -17.48
CA TYR A 5 -31.31 25.05 -18.37
C TYR A 5 -31.18 23.67 -17.72
N SER A 6 -32.00 22.74 -18.22
CA SER A 6 -31.85 21.32 -17.96
C SER A 6 -30.75 20.81 -18.89
N GLY A 7 -29.57 20.51 -18.34
CA GLY A 7 -28.51 19.81 -19.06
C GLY A 7 -28.77 18.30 -19.01
N PRO A 8 -28.56 17.54 -20.11
CA PRO A 8 -28.69 16.10 -20.08
C PRO A 8 -27.54 15.52 -19.25
N GLY A 9 -27.86 14.93 -18.10
CA GLY A 9 -26.95 14.04 -17.39
C GLY A 9 -26.75 12.79 -18.25
N ILE A 10 -25.62 12.74 -18.95
CA ILE A 10 -25.21 11.55 -19.69
C ILE A 10 -24.55 10.63 -18.66
N ASN A 11 -25.33 9.74 -18.06
CA ASN A 11 -24.79 8.49 -17.51
C ASN A 11 -24.48 7.62 -18.73
N GLN A 12 -23.33 7.83 -19.36
CA GLN A 12 -22.87 6.90 -20.40
C GLN A 12 -22.25 5.71 -19.68
N PRO A 13 -22.62 4.47 -20.04
CA PRO A 13 -21.92 3.31 -19.51
C PRO A 13 -20.44 3.41 -19.90
N PRO A 14 -19.51 2.95 -19.04
CA PRO A 14 -18.09 2.99 -19.33
C PRO A 14 -17.82 2.33 -20.69
N LEU A 15 -16.95 2.93 -21.49
CA LEU A 15 -16.57 2.38 -22.79
C LEU A 15 -15.82 1.06 -22.57
N THR A 16 -16.48 -0.04 -22.89
CA THR A 16 -15.90 -1.39 -22.94
C THR A 16 -15.23 -1.61 -24.29
N ILE A 17 -13.93 -1.85 -24.29
CA ILE A 17 -13.20 -2.36 -25.47
C ILE A 17 -12.76 -3.79 -25.17
N LYS A 18 -13.33 -4.77 -25.89
CA LYS A 18 -12.94 -6.18 -25.77
C LYS A 18 -11.63 -6.42 -26.50
N ILE A 19 -10.59 -6.84 -25.77
CA ILE A 19 -9.34 -7.36 -26.34
C ILE A 19 -9.51 -8.88 -26.42
N THR A 20 -9.81 -9.39 -27.60
CA THR A 20 -10.15 -10.81 -27.79
C THR A 20 -8.93 -11.61 -28.26
N PRO A 21 -8.49 -12.65 -27.54
CA PRO A 21 -7.75 -13.76 -28.14
C PRO A 21 -8.69 -14.63 -29.02
N ASP A 22 -8.12 -15.38 -29.97
CA ASP A 22 -8.89 -16.23 -30.89
C ASP A 22 -9.82 -17.21 -30.15
N ALA A 23 -11.03 -17.32 -30.70
CA ALA A 23 -12.29 -17.78 -30.10
C ALA A 23 -12.28 -19.08 -29.24
N VAL A 24 -12.87 -19.01 -28.04
CA VAL A 24 -13.65 -20.09 -27.41
C VAL A 24 -14.91 -19.51 -26.73
N LYS A 25 -15.99 -20.29 -26.73
CA LYS A 25 -17.41 -19.91 -26.56
C LYS A 25 -17.83 -19.57 -25.11
N ASP A 26 -18.70 -18.56 -25.03
CA ASP A 26 -19.39 -18.01 -23.87
C ASP A 26 -20.47 -18.95 -23.29
N VAL A 27 -20.58 -19.01 -21.96
CA VAL A 27 -21.74 -19.57 -21.22
C VAL A 27 -22.05 -18.66 -20.03
N THR A 28 -23.27 -18.13 -20.04
CA THR A 28 -23.85 -17.22 -19.05
C THR A 28 -24.35 -17.96 -17.81
N ARG A 29 -24.21 -17.37 -16.61
CA ARG A 29 -24.98 -17.77 -15.42
C ARG A 29 -25.47 -16.56 -14.62
N ALA A 30 -26.73 -16.66 -14.18
CA ALA A 30 -27.51 -15.66 -13.46
C ALA A 30 -27.18 -15.56 -11.95
N PRO A 31 -27.45 -14.41 -11.31
CA PRO A 31 -27.24 -14.19 -9.87
C PRO A 31 -28.42 -14.68 -9.02
N VAL A 32 -28.12 -15.09 -7.78
CA VAL A 32 -29.10 -15.39 -6.71
C VAL A 32 -29.01 -14.27 -5.68
N ALA A 33 -30.17 -13.71 -5.31
CA ALA A 33 -30.33 -12.69 -4.29
C ALA A 33 -30.45 -13.33 -2.90
N ASP A 34 -29.94 -12.65 -1.87
CA ASP A 34 -30.34 -12.93 -0.50
C ASP A 34 -30.65 -11.64 0.26
N ASP A 35 -31.72 -11.73 1.04
CA ASP A 35 -32.51 -10.67 1.68
C ASP A 35 -32.20 -10.68 3.18
N SER A 36 -31.94 -9.51 3.78
CA SER A 36 -31.98 -9.32 5.23
C SER A 36 -32.13 -7.84 5.59
N THR A 37 -33.34 -7.47 6.01
CA THR A 37 -33.74 -6.21 6.63
C THR A 37 -33.04 -5.92 7.98
N PRO A 38 -32.74 -4.64 8.31
CA PRO A 38 -32.28 -4.24 9.65
C PRO A 38 -33.45 -3.76 10.53
N THR A 39 -33.47 -4.19 11.79
CA THR A 39 -34.45 -3.74 12.80
C THR A 39 -33.95 -2.51 13.55
N THR A 40 -34.81 -1.50 13.63
CA THR A 40 -34.66 -0.23 14.36
C THR A 40 -34.89 -0.41 15.86
N ILE A 41 -34.09 0.26 16.70
CA ILE A 41 -34.43 0.52 18.11
C ILE A 41 -34.29 2.02 18.38
N GLU A 42 -35.34 2.55 18.99
CA GLU A 42 -35.64 3.95 19.29
C GLU A 42 -34.86 4.49 20.52
N PRO A 43 -34.63 5.81 20.64
CA PRO A 43 -33.84 6.42 21.72
C PRO A 43 -34.68 6.79 22.94
N THR A 44 -34.15 6.59 24.15
CA THR A 44 -34.73 7.12 25.40
C THR A 44 -33.90 8.28 25.95
N GLU A 45 -34.58 9.37 26.30
CA GLU A 45 -34.03 10.64 26.83
C GLU A 45 -33.33 10.50 28.19
N PRO A 46 -32.38 11.39 28.54
CA PRO A 46 -31.81 11.47 29.88
C PRO A 46 -32.61 12.41 30.81
N VAL A 47 -32.88 11.94 32.02
CA VAL A 47 -33.34 12.76 33.15
C VAL A 47 -32.13 13.32 33.91
N ASN A 48 -32.14 14.64 34.10
CA ASN A 48 -31.19 15.41 34.87
C ASN A 48 -31.50 15.35 36.38
N SER A 49 -30.49 15.29 37.24
CA SER A 49 -30.55 15.79 38.63
C SER A 49 -29.14 15.96 39.23
N ASP A 50 -28.79 17.23 39.45
CA ASP A 50 -27.71 17.72 40.31
C ASP A 50 -27.82 17.19 41.74
N VAL A 51 -26.69 16.75 42.34
CA VAL A 51 -26.34 17.04 43.75
C VAL A 51 -24.81 17.00 43.91
N SER A 52 -24.23 18.11 44.36
CA SER A 52 -22.88 18.18 44.95
C SER A 52 -22.95 17.84 46.44
N PRO A 53 -21.97 17.07 46.99
CA PRO A 53 -21.34 17.56 48.21
C PRO A 53 -19.82 17.26 48.32
N THR A 54 -19.10 18.29 48.74
CA THR A 54 -18.02 18.35 49.74
C THR A 54 -17.20 17.08 50.00
N GLY A 55 -15.89 17.15 49.68
CA GLY A 55 -14.93 16.05 49.81
C GLY A 55 -14.44 15.72 51.24
N PRO A 56 -13.86 14.53 51.42
CA PRO A 56 -12.87 14.19 52.45
C PRO A 56 -11.44 13.98 51.86
N PRO A 57 -10.40 13.89 52.70
CA PRO A 57 -9.02 14.25 52.36
C PRO A 57 -8.33 13.27 51.41
N ALA A 58 -7.35 13.79 50.68
CA ALA A 58 -6.49 13.06 49.75
C ALA A 58 -5.80 11.86 50.42
N GLN A 59 -6.41 10.68 50.27
CA GLN A 59 -5.68 9.43 50.27
C GLN A 59 -4.92 9.38 48.95
N SER A 60 -3.60 9.37 49.03
CA SER A 60 -2.72 8.94 47.94
C SER A 60 -3.04 7.47 47.63
N THR A 61 -4.05 7.28 46.78
CA THR A 61 -4.34 6.01 46.13
C THR A 61 -3.15 5.77 45.21
N SER A 62 -2.32 4.78 45.52
CA SER A 62 -1.43 4.22 44.51
C SER A 62 -2.35 3.76 43.37
N GLY A 63 -2.37 4.50 42.26
CA GLY A 63 -3.12 4.11 41.08
C GLY A 63 -2.74 2.67 40.68
N PRO A 64 -3.59 2.00 39.88
CA PRO A 64 -3.24 0.68 39.36
C PRO A 64 -1.85 0.72 38.73
N SER A 65 -1.05 -0.32 39.00
CA SER A 65 0.26 -0.46 38.38
C SER A 65 0.10 -0.44 36.86
N MET A 66 0.85 0.40 36.18
CA MET A 66 0.82 0.49 34.72
C MET A 66 1.96 -0.37 34.13
N VAL A 67 1.71 -0.99 32.99
CA VAL A 67 2.66 -1.80 32.22
C VAL A 67 2.81 -1.20 30.83
N GLU A 68 4.03 -1.22 30.31
CA GLU A 68 4.32 -0.77 28.95
C GLU A 68 3.97 -1.84 27.93
N THR A 69 3.23 -1.44 26.89
CA THR A 69 2.89 -2.28 25.74
C THR A 69 3.19 -1.54 24.44
N ILE A 70 3.42 -2.29 23.36
CA ILE A 70 3.72 -1.71 22.05
C ILE A 70 2.48 -0.97 21.51
N ALA A 71 2.66 0.29 21.12
CA ALA A 71 1.59 1.08 20.53
C ALA A 71 1.33 0.65 19.06
N PRO A 72 0.07 0.52 18.63
CA PRO A 72 -0.27 0.43 17.21
C PRO A 72 0.27 1.66 16.47
N ILE A 73 0.88 1.47 15.30
CA ILE A 73 1.41 2.57 14.49
C ILE A 73 0.47 2.83 13.32
N GLU A 74 -0.02 4.07 13.24
CA GLU A 74 -0.94 4.52 12.19
C GLU A 74 -0.19 5.12 11.00
N SER A 75 0.83 5.94 11.30
CA SER A 75 1.68 6.52 10.25
C SER A 75 3.01 7.01 10.82
N VAL A 76 4.02 7.00 9.95
CA VAL A 76 5.35 7.57 10.20
C VAL A 76 5.75 8.37 8.98
N LYS A 77 6.12 9.64 9.16
CA LYS A 77 6.61 10.51 8.09
C LYS A 77 7.91 11.16 8.50
N VAL A 78 8.86 11.24 7.57
CA VAL A 78 10.09 12.01 7.76
C VAL A 78 9.85 13.45 7.33
N ALA A 79 10.04 14.40 8.25
CA ALA A 79 10.05 15.82 7.98
C ALA A 79 11.50 16.34 8.02
N VAL A 80 11.86 17.18 7.04
CA VAL A 80 13.19 17.78 6.94
C VAL A 80 13.04 19.29 7.07
N SER A 81 13.85 19.92 7.92
CA SER A 81 13.85 21.37 8.08
C SER A 81 14.70 22.07 7.02
N ASP A 82 14.40 23.35 6.78
CA ASP A 82 15.21 24.23 5.91
C ASP A 82 16.52 24.72 6.58
N ALA A 83 16.89 24.17 7.74
CA ALA A 83 18.13 24.54 8.42
C ALA A 83 19.37 24.02 7.68
N SER A 84 20.53 24.61 7.96
CA SER A 84 21.82 24.13 7.45
C SER A 84 22.79 23.94 8.62
N PRO A 85 23.09 22.69 9.05
CA PRO A 85 22.61 21.42 8.47
C PRO A 85 21.10 21.19 8.69
N PRO A 86 20.45 20.39 7.83
CA PRO A 86 19.02 20.07 7.97
C PRO A 86 18.78 19.23 9.23
N VAL A 87 17.65 19.49 9.88
CA VAL A 87 17.16 18.69 11.02
C VAL A 87 16.11 17.73 10.50
N TYR A 88 16.24 16.46 10.88
CA TYR A 88 15.31 15.41 10.52
C TYR A 88 14.41 15.09 11.71
N THR A 89 13.11 15.03 11.47
CA THR A 89 12.10 14.75 12.50
C THR A 89 11.15 13.68 11.99
N LEU A 90 10.98 12.60 12.75
CA LEU A 90 9.92 11.63 12.51
C LEU A 90 8.62 12.16 13.13
N ARG A 91 7.59 12.30 12.31
CA ARG A 91 6.22 12.56 12.74
C ARG A 91 5.48 11.24 12.83
N ILE A 92 5.16 10.81 14.05
CA ILE A 92 4.56 9.50 14.32
C ILE A 92 3.15 9.69 14.84
N THR A 93 2.18 9.02 14.21
CA THR A 93 0.83 8.85 14.75
C THR A 93 0.69 7.42 15.26
N SER A 94 0.37 7.26 16.54
CA SER A 94 0.14 5.97 17.18
C SER A 94 -1.28 5.85 17.75
N GLY A 95 -1.76 4.62 17.87
CA GLY A 95 -3.06 4.28 18.42
C GLY A 95 -3.06 4.14 19.94
N ILE A 96 -4.19 4.50 20.55
CA ILE A 96 -4.49 4.29 21.96
C ILE A 96 -5.77 3.42 22.02
N PRO A 97 -5.65 2.08 22.17
CA PRO A 97 -6.75 1.13 21.95
C PRO A 97 -7.75 0.98 23.11
N GLY A 98 -7.93 2.00 23.96
CA GLY A 98 -8.94 1.95 25.01
C GLY A 98 -8.83 3.09 26.03
N GLY A 99 -9.90 3.31 26.80
CA GLY A 99 -10.02 4.46 27.72
C GLY A 99 -9.09 4.44 28.93
N CYS A 100 -8.49 3.29 29.27
CA CYS A 100 -7.47 3.21 30.32
C CYS A 100 -6.05 3.27 29.79
N VAL A 101 -5.88 3.20 28.47
CA VAL A 101 -4.57 3.22 27.84
C VAL A 101 -4.14 4.67 27.69
N LYS A 102 -2.87 4.96 27.98
CA LYS A 102 -2.26 6.26 27.76
C LYS A 102 -1.03 6.10 26.91
N PHE A 103 -0.64 7.17 26.22
CA PHE A 103 0.67 7.21 25.58
C PHE A 103 1.76 7.00 26.65
N GLY A 104 2.74 6.15 26.33
CA GLY A 104 3.92 5.90 27.15
C GLY A 104 5.06 6.82 26.73
N ALA A 105 5.97 6.29 25.89
CA ALA A 105 7.16 7.01 25.47
C ALA A 105 7.59 6.68 24.04
N TYR A 106 8.54 7.48 23.57
CA TYR A 106 9.38 7.18 22.41
C TYR A 106 10.78 6.84 22.90
N GLU A 107 11.33 5.73 22.42
CA GLU A 107 12.74 5.39 22.59
C GLU A 107 13.37 5.26 21.21
N THR A 108 14.57 5.82 21.01
CA THR A 108 15.25 5.82 19.72
C THR A 108 16.67 5.28 19.87
N VAL A 109 17.02 4.34 19.00
CA VAL A 109 18.35 3.75 18.91
C VAL A 109 18.78 3.75 17.45
N GLN A 110 19.97 4.27 17.16
CA GLN A 110 20.54 4.21 15.83
C GLN A 110 21.68 3.19 15.79
N GLU A 111 21.58 2.23 14.87
CA GLU A 111 22.62 1.24 14.60
C GLU A 111 23.06 1.34 13.14
N GLY A 112 24.20 1.99 12.91
CA GLY A 112 24.69 2.25 11.56
C GLY A 112 23.73 3.12 10.74
N ARG A 113 23.15 2.53 9.68
CA ARG A 113 22.17 3.17 8.78
C ARG A 113 20.71 2.84 9.13
N SER A 114 20.47 2.10 10.22
CA SER A 114 19.13 1.76 10.70
C SER A 114 18.79 2.57 11.94
N ILE A 115 17.61 3.18 11.93
CA ILE A 115 17.06 3.95 13.04
C ILE A 115 15.86 3.18 13.58
N TYR A 116 15.98 2.69 14.80
CA TYR A 116 14.95 1.95 15.51
C TYR A 116 14.22 2.89 16.46
N VAL A 117 12.90 2.91 16.37
CA VAL A 117 12.04 3.66 17.28
C VAL A 117 11.05 2.72 17.94
N THR A 118 11.07 2.67 19.26
CA THR A 118 10.05 1.98 20.06
C THR A 118 9.03 3.01 20.53
N VAL A 119 7.76 2.75 20.25
CA VAL A 119 6.62 3.57 20.68
C VAL A 119 5.75 2.72 21.58
N THR A 120 5.61 3.14 22.83
CA THR A 120 4.85 2.39 23.84
C THR A 120 3.60 3.13 24.28
N ASN A 121 2.63 2.35 24.74
CA ASN A 121 1.50 2.76 25.53
C ASN A 121 1.67 2.25 26.97
N LEU A 122 0.97 2.88 27.91
CA LEU A 122 0.82 2.44 29.28
C LEU A 122 -0.61 1.92 29.48
N GLU A 123 -0.75 0.68 29.89
CA GLU A 123 -2.02 0.06 30.23
C GLU A 123 -2.02 -0.49 31.66
N PRO A 124 -3.18 -0.62 32.31
CA PRO A 124 -3.27 -1.23 33.64
C PRO A 124 -2.76 -2.67 33.61
N GLY A 125 -1.83 -3.01 34.49
CA GLY A 125 -1.27 -4.36 34.63
C GLY A 125 -2.25 -5.36 35.26
N GLU A 126 -3.37 -4.89 35.79
CA GLU A 126 -4.48 -5.69 36.28
C GLU A 126 -5.73 -5.45 35.43
N PRO A 127 -6.62 -6.46 35.27
CA PRO A 127 -7.86 -6.30 34.53
C PRO A 127 -8.75 -5.23 35.19
N VAL A 128 -8.90 -4.10 34.52
CA VAL A 128 -9.84 -3.04 34.92
C VAL A 128 -10.83 -2.78 33.80
N PRO A 129 -12.10 -2.45 34.12
CA PRO A 129 -13.10 -2.16 33.10
C PRO A 129 -12.75 -0.86 32.37
N CYS A 130 -12.44 -0.96 31.08
CA CYS A 130 -12.07 0.16 30.22
C CYS A 130 -13.12 0.35 29.12
N THR A 131 -13.28 1.58 28.65
CA THR A 131 -14.03 1.82 27.42
C THR A 131 -13.21 1.31 26.23
N THR A 132 -13.91 0.86 25.18
CA THR A 132 -13.30 0.41 23.92
C THR A 132 -13.07 1.55 22.92
N ILE A 133 -13.06 2.80 23.41
CA ILE A 133 -12.88 3.98 22.57
C ILE A 133 -11.43 4.01 22.09
N TYR A 134 -11.26 3.99 20.77
CA TYR A 134 -9.97 4.13 20.13
C TYR A 134 -9.62 5.62 19.98
N ALA A 135 -8.45 6.01 20.48
CA ALA A 135 -7.89 7.35 20.32
C ALA A 135 -6.55 7.27 19.58
N GLN A 136 -6.00 8.42 19.23
CA GLN A 136 -4.69 8.53 18.59
C GLN A 136 -3.81 9.53 19.33
N HIS A 137 -2.50 9.31 19.29
CA HIS A 137 -1.47 10.24 19.73
C HIS A 137 -0.59 10.64 18.55
N GLN A 138 -0.27 11.92 18.44
CA GLN A 138 0.66 12.45 17.45
C GLN A 138 1.86 13.04 18.18
N GLY A 139 3.06 12.62 17.78
CA GLY A 139 4.30 13.11 18.37
C GLY A 139 5.42 13.22 17.34
N GLU A 140 6.49 13.88 17.77
CA GLU A 140 7.68 14.13 16.96
C GLU A 140 8.92 13.55 17.65
N VAL A 141 9.77 12.86 16.87
CA VAL A 141 11.07 12.35 17.31
C VAL A 141 12.14 13.01 16.45
N ILE A 142 12.99 13.82 17.07
CA ILE A 142 14.11 14.46 16.37
C ILE A 142 15.23 13.43 16.21
N LEU A 143 15.74 13.29 14.99
CA LEU A 143 16.86 12.41 14.66
C LEU A 143 18.17 13.18 14.81
N ASP A 144 18.79 13.08 15.98
CA ASP A 144 20.03 13.77 16.34
C ASP A 144 21.30 12.93 16.10
N GLY A 145 21.16 11.69 15.64
CA GLY A 145 22.20 10.65 15.57
C GLY A 145 23.29 10.83 14.49
N GLY A 146 23.71 12.06 14.19
CA GLY A 146 24.90 12.30 13.35
C GLY A 146 24.77 11.73 11.94
N LEU A 147 23.67 12.05 11.26
CA LEU A 147 23.41 11.60 9.89
C LEU A 147 24.52 12.07 8.94
N THR A 148 25.04 11.14 8.14
CA THR A 148 26.11 11.42 7.18
C THR A 148 25.51 11.90 5.87
N PRO A 149 25.89 13.10 5.37
CA PRO A 149 25.45 13.62 4.09
C PRO A 149 25.56 12.61 2.92
N GLY A 150 24.48 12.48 2.15
CA GLY A 150 24.40 11.60 0.98
C GLY A 150 24.14 10.13 1.29
N GLU A 151 24.07 9.75 2.56
CA GLU A 151 23.82 8.36 2.97
C GLU A 151 22.32 8.10 3.18
N ALA A 152 21.88 6.89 2.79
CA ALA A 152 20.51 6.44 3.00
C ALA A 152 20.35 5.79 4.38
N TYR A 153 19.25 6.13 5.05
CA TYR A 153 18.85 5.61 6.35
C TYR A 153 17.50 4.92 6.25
N SER A 154 17.30 3.86 7.02
CA SER A 154 16.03 3.15 7.14
C SER A 154 15.43 3.35 8.52
N VAL A 155 14.12 3.55 8.60
CA VAL A 155 13.38 3.77 9.84
C VAL A 155 12.51 2.55 10.14
N VAL A 156 12.76 1.94 11.29
CA VAL A 156 12.02 0.77 11.79
C VAL A 156 11.30 1.19 13.07
N VAL A 157 9.97 1.19 13.04
CA VAL A 157 9.16 1.55 14.21
C VAL A 157 8.44 0.31 14.72
N ASN A 158 8.60 -0.01 16.01
CA ASN A 158 8.01 -1.19 16.65
C ASN A 158 8.28 -2.49 15.86
N GLY A 159 9.52 -2.65 15.36
CA GLY A 159 9.97 -3.82 14.60
C GLY A 159 9.53 -3.85 13.13
N LYS A 160 8.82 -2.82 12.64
CA LYS A 160 8.33 -2.76 11.25
C LYS A 160 9.04 -1.67 10.46
N LEU A 161 9.51 -2.00 9.26
CA LEU A 161 10.03 -1.00 8.32
C LEU A 161 8.92 -0.01 7.94
N THR A 162 9.24 1.28 8.00
CA THR A 162 8.28 2.38 7.77
C THR A 162 8.78 3.40 6.75
N ASN A 163 10.06 3.75 6.75
CA ASN A 163 10.58 4.76 5.81
C ASN A 163 12.02 4.41 5.42
N SER A 164 12.47 4.97 4.30
CA SER A 164 13.88 5.17 4.01
C SER A 164 14.07 6.59 3.46
N PHE A 165 15.18 7.24 3.80
CA PHE A 165 15.48 8.57 3.29
C PHE A 165 16.99 8.79 3.19
N THR A 166 17.40 9.65 2.27
CA THR A 166 18.79 10.06 2.07
C THR A 166 19.05 11.35 2.83
N ALA A 167 20.04 11.35 3.70
CA ALA A 167 20.45 12.55 4.40
C ALA A 167 21.01 13.57 3.39
N GLY A 168 20.51 14.80 3.43
CA GLY A 168 20.84 15.86 2.49
C GLY A 168 22.25 16.34 2.71
N ASP A 169 22.94 16.71 1.63
CA ASP A 169 24.24 17.35 1.71
C ASP A 169 24.07 18.86 1.89
N PRO A 170 24.45 19.44 3.05
CA PRO A 170 24.34 20.89 3.28
C PRO A 170 25.22 21.71 2.33
N ARG A 171 26.24 21.09 1.72
CA ARG A 171 27.12 21.70 0.70
C ARG A 171 26.72 21.30 -0.72
N GLY A 172 25.74 20.41 -0.85
CA GLY A 172 25.21 19.94 -2.11
C GLY A 172 24.36 21.00 -2.80
N ARG A 173 23.99 20.72 -4.04
CA ARG A 173 23.03 21.56 -4.75
C ARG A 173 21.65 21.42 -4.10
N LYS A 174 20.89 22.52 -4.09
CA LYS A 174 19.49 22.48 -3.67
C LYS A 174 18.71 21.63 -4.68
N MET A 175 18.11 20.55 -4.19
CA MET A 175 17.26 19.66 -4.97
C MET A 175 15.84 19.68 -4.37
N ALA A 176 14.84 19.53 -5.22
CA ALA A 176 13.46 19.32 -4.82
C ALA A 176 13.17 17.82 -4.70
N VAL A 177 12.28 17.46 -3.79
CA VAL A 177 11.74 16.11 -3.69
C VAL A 177 10.57 15.99 -4.66
N ALA A 178 10.56 14.93 -5.47
CA ALA A 178 9.47 14.57 -6.36
C ALA A 178 9.18 13.06 -6.28
N GLU A 179 7.99 12.64 -6.69
CA GLU A 179 7.66 11.21 -6.81
C GLU A 179 8.45 10.57 -7.95
N SER A 180 9.02 9.41 -7.69
CA SER A 180 9.81 8.68 -8.66
C SER A 180 8.93 8.09 -9.76
N PRO A 181 9.31 8.21 -11.04
CA PRO A 181 8.70 7.41 -12.09
C PRO A 181 8.94 5.92 -11.81
N ILE A 182 7.87 5.12 -11.79
CA ILE A 182 7.92 3.69 -11.52
C ILE A 182 7.91 2.91 -12.83
N GLU A 183 8.93 2.08 -13.05
CA GLU A 183 9.05 1.25 -14.25
C GLU A 183 8.57 -0.19 -13.97
N ILE A 184 8.92 -0.76 -12.81
CA ILE A 184 8.61 -2.14 -12.45
C ILE A 184 8.25 -2.21 -10.96
N VAL A 185 7.20 -2.94 -10.63
CA VAL A 185 6.93 -3.41 -9.27
C VAL A 185 6.68 -4.91 -9.30
N GLU A 186 7.48 -5.67 -8.57
CA GLU A 186 7.38 -7.12 -8.47
C GLU A 186 7.26 -7.54 -7.00
N GLY A 187 6.29 -8.40 -6.71
CA GLY A 187 6.18 -9.06 -5.41
C GLY A 187 7.03 -10.33 -5.35
N ALA A 188 7.87 -10.44 -4.32
CA ALA A 188 8.60 -11.66 -4.00
C ALA A 188 8.15 -12.21 -2.64
N VAL A 189 8.03 -13.53 -2.53
CA VAL A 189 7.72 -14.23 -1.29
C VAL A 189 8.78 -15.30 -1.08
N SER A 190 9.42 -15.29 0.08
CA SER A 190 10.44 -16.28 0.44
C SER A 190 9.83 -17.64 0.73
N ASP A 191 10.66 -18.68 0.67
CA ASP A 191 10.32 -20.04 1.13
C ASP A 191 10.56 -20.23 2.64
N SER A 192 10.75 -19.14 3.40
CA SER A 192 10.91 -19.22 4.86
C SER A 192 9.61 -19.57 5.56
N ASN A 193 9.72 -20.02 6.81
CA ASN A 193 8.57 -20.23 7.69
C ASN A 193 8.73 -19.38 8.96
N PRO A 194 7.94 -18.30 9.13
CA PRO A 194 6.87 -17.84 8.23
C PRO A 194 7.41 -17.23 6.90
N PRO A 195 6.60 -17.20 5.82
CA PRO A 195 6.94 -16.56 4.56
C PRO A 195 7.17 -15.06 4.74
N GLU A 196 8.26 -14.56 4.15
CA GLU A 196 8.63 -13.15 4.17
C GLU A 196 8.32 -12.53 2.80
N TYR A 197 7.70 -11.35 2.82
CA TYR A 197 7.27 -10.63 1.62
C TYR A 197 8.20 -9.47 1.36
N THR A 198 8.59 -9.30 0.11
CA THR A 198 9.43 -8.20 -0.36
C THR A 198 8.83 -7.59 -1.62
N LEU A 199 8.76 -6.26 -1.71
CA LEU A 199 8.47 -5.57 -2.96
C LEU A 199 9.77 -5.10 -3.60
N ARG A 200 10.00 -5.52 -4.84
CA ARG A 200 11.06 -4.99 -5.68
C ARG A 200 10.50 -3.86 -6.53
N VAL A 201 11.00 -2.65 -6.31
CA VAL A 201 10.57 -1.45 -7.04
C VAL A 201 11.74 -0.92 -7.86
N VAL A 202 11.53 -0.78 -9.18
CA VAL A 202 12.50 -0.21 -10.11
C VAL A 202 11.99 1.13 -10.61
N SER A 203 12.80 2.17 -10.44
CA SER A 203 12.51 3.53 -10.85
C SER A 203 13.59 4.05 -11.78
N ARG A 204 13.19 4.67 -12.88
CA ARG A 204 14.09 5.37 -13.79
C ARG A 204 13.92 6.87 -13.57
N LEU A 205 14.94 7.52 -13.05
CA LEU A 205 14.87 8.93 -12.70
C LEU A 205 14.79 9.80 -13.97
N PRO A 206 14.04 10.92 -13.93
CA PRO A 206 13.71 11.69 -15.13
C PRO A 206 14.89 12.52 -15.66
N LEU A 207 15.91 12.78 -14.85
CA LEU A 207 17.07 13.59 -15.20
C LEU A 207 18.37 12.78 -15.16
N GLY A 208 19.46 13.41 -15.63
CA GLY A 208 20.80 12.85 -15.54
C GLY A 208 21.24 12.55 -14.11
N SER A 209 22.13 11.58 -13.87
CA SER A 209 22.74 11.34 -12.53
C SER A 209 23.34 12.58 -11.86
N SER A 210 23.78 13.59 -12.60
CA SER A 210 24.28 14.84 -12.01
C SER A 210 23.18 15.80 -11.54
N CYS A 211 21.92 15.47 -11.83
CA CYS A 211 20.74 16.31 -11.66
C CYS A 211 19.60 15.59 -10.93
N SER A 212 19.66 14.28 -10.79
CA SER A 212 18.72 13.52 -9.98
C SER A 212 19.40 12.37 -9.26
N GLY A 213 18.92 12.09 -8.05
CA GLY A 213 19.34 10.96 -7.23
C GLY A 213 18.16 10.40 -6.45
N PHE A 214 18.28 9.18 -5.96
CA PHE A 214 17.25 8.60 -5.10
C PHE A 214 17.13 9.42 -3.80
N ASN A 215 15.89 9.65 -3.34
CA ASN A 215 15.64 10.31 -2.06
C ASN A 215 15.31 9.25 -1.00
N GLY A 216 14.29 8.43 -1.23
CA GLY A 216 13.76 7.56 -0.20
C GLY A 216 12.39 6.99 -0.53
N TYR A 217 11.78 6.34 0.45
CA TYR A 217 10.39 5.91 0.38
C TYR A 217 9.67 5.99 1.73
N ASP A 218 8.36 6.17 1.69
CA ASP A 218 7.45 6.05 2.84
C ASP A 218 6.57 4.82 2.64
N LEU A 219 6.55 3.92 3.62
CA LEU A 219 5.79 2.67 3.64
C LEU A 219 4.72 2.72 4.74
N SER A 220 3.46 2.68 4.33
CA SER A 220 2.31 2.61 5.21
C SER A 220 1.50 1.35 4.94
N ARG A 221 0.95 0.75 5.98
CA ARG A 221 0.06 -0.42 5.89
C ARG A 221 -1.32 0.06 6.33
N ARG A 222 -2.04 0.71 5.41
CA ARG A 222 -3.31 1.42 5.71
C ARG A 222 -4.50 0.47 5.57
N GLY A 223 -5.18 0.15 6.66
CA GLY A 223 -6.38 -0.69 6.62
C GLY A 223 -6.11 -2.15 6.21
N ALA A 224 -7.17 -2.96 6.16
CA ALA A 224 -7.05 -4.36 5.78
C ALA A 224 -6.65 -4.50 4.31
N GLY A 225 -5.57 -5.23 4.04
CA GLY A 225 -5.22 -5.63 2.68
C GLY A 225 -4.46 -4.59 1.83
N ILE A 226 -4.02 -3.44 2.36
CA ILE A 226 -3.32 -2.42 1.54
C ILE A 226 -1.92 -2.13 2.10
N VAL A 227 -0.94 -2.23 1.21
CA VAL A 227 0.43 -1.75 1.40
C VAL A 227 0.58 -0.53 0.51
N ASP A 228 0.77 0.65 1.10
CA ASP A 228 0.94 1.90 0.38
C ASP A 228 2.38 2.37 0.49
N LEU A 229 2.98 2.66 -0.66
CA LEU A 229 4.38 3.01 -0.79
C LEU A 229 4.49 4.29 -1.63
N THR A 230 5.14 5.30 -1.07
CA THR A 230 5.53 6.49 -1.83
C THR A 230 7.03 6.48 -2.02
N VAL A 231 7.51 6.37 -3.26
CA VAL A 231 8.93 6.36 -3.62
C VAL A 231 9.29 7.72 -4.22
N THR A 232 10.33 8.35 -3.71
CA THR A 232 10.71 9.72 -4.07
C THR A 232 12.17 9.81 -4.53
N HIS A 233 12.43 10.79 -5.38
CA HIS A 233 13.76 11.17 -5.82
C HIS A 233 14.02 12.66 -5.55
N LEU A 234 15.30 13.02 -5.57
CA LEU A 234 15.78 14.39 -5.57
C LEU A 234 16.04 14.80 -7.02
N GLU A 235 15.60 15.99 -7.41
CA GLU A 235 15.93 16.59 -8.71
C GLU A 235 16.27 18.07 -8.61
N VAL A 236 17.17 18.53 -9.49
CA VAL A 236 17.49 19.96 -9.61
C VAL A 236 16.30 20.73 -10.16
N THR A 237 16.03 21.91 -9.60
CA THR A 237 14.99 22.82 -10.09
C THR A 237 15.54 23.92 -10.99
N GLU A 238 16.86 24.11 -11.01
CA GLU A 238 17.56 25.10 -11.82
C GLU A 238 17.91 24.53 -13.20
N ILE A 239 17.95 25.40 -14.21
CA ILE A 239 18.37 25.02 -15.57
C ILE A 239 19.89 24.83 -15.58
N VAL A 240 20.33 23.59 -15.42
CA VAL A 240 21.75 23.21 -15.43
C VAL A 240 22.00 22.06 -16.41
N PRO A 241 23.20 21.96 -17.01
CA PRO A 241 23.52 20.83 -17.87
C PRO A 241 23.59 19.55 -17.04
N CYS A 242 22.70 18.61 -17.37
CA CYS A 242 22.67 17.28 -16.77
C CYS A 242 23.49 16.30 -17.59
N THR A 243 23.98 15.24 -16.93
CA THR A 243 24.50 14.08 -17.65
C THR A 243 23.40 13.45 -18.51
N LYS A 244 23.78 12.79 -19.60
CA LYS A 244 22.82 12.19 -20.54
C LYS A 244 22.17 10.90 -20.00
N ASN A 245 22.80 10.25 -19.04
CA ASN A 245 22.35 8.95 -18.54
C ASN A 245 21.20 9.10 -17.55
N LEU A 246 20.11 8.36 -17.75
CA LEU A 246 19.01 8.29 -16.79
C LEU A 246 19.31 7.20 -15.74
N PRO A 247 19.46 7.53 -14.45
CA PRO A 247 19.69 6.55 -13.39
C PRO A 247 18.54 5.56 -13.29
N VAL A 248 18.86 4.28 -13.16
CA VAL A 248 17.90 3.23 -12.78
C VAL A 248 18.20 2.84 -11.33
N VAL A 249 17.23 3.03 -10.46
CA VAL A 249 17.30 2.73 -9.03
C VAL A 249 16.41 1.52 -8.77
N MET A 250 16.91 0.56 -8.00
CA MET A 250 16.19 -0.64 -7.62
C MET A 250 16.20 -0.74 -6.10
N ASN A 251 15.01 -0.86 -5.51
CA ASN A 251 14.83 -1.01 -4.07
C ASN A 251 14.13 -2.33 -3.77
N GLU A 252 14.64 -3.06 -2.79
CA GLU A 252 13.99 -4.23 -2.19
C GLU A 252 13.42 -3.82 -0.83
N ILE A 253 12.10 -3.83 -0.72
CA ILE A 253 11.38 -3.29 0.42
C ILE A 253 10.79 -4.47 1.20
N PRO A 254 11.40 -4.86 2.32
CA PRO A 254 10.89 -5.95 3.14
C PRO A 254 9.57 -5.52 3.81
N LEU A 255 8.49 -6.20 3.43
CA LEU A 255 7.18 -5.99 4.01
C LEU A 255 7.01 -6.76 5.32
N GLY A 256 7.80 -7.82 5.53
CA GLY A 256 7.79 -8.66 6.72
C GLY A 256 6.95 -9.93 6.52
N VAL A 257 6.43 -10.47 7.63
CA VAL A 257 5.78 -11.79 7.69
C VAL A 257 4.30 -11.76 8.10
N GLU A 258 3.78 -10.57 8.40
CA GLU A 258 2.45 -10.37 9.00
C GLU A 258 1.34 -10.29 7.94
N PHE A 259 1.19 -11.36 7.15
CA PHE A 259 0.13 -11.47 6.15
C PHE A 259 -0.75 -12.68 6.44
N ILE A 260 -2.06 -12.43 6.55
CA ILE A 260 -3.05 -13.44 6.90
C ILE A 260 -3.21 -14.40 5.72
N SER A 261 -3.10 -15.69 6.01
CA SER A 261 -3.25 -16.74 5.00
C SER A 261 -4.59 -16.64 4.28
N GLY A 262 -4.56 -16.63 2.95
CA GLY A 262 -5.74 -16.57 2.09
C GLY A 262 -6.32 -15.17 1.87
N GLU A 263 -5.88 -14.15 2.60
CA GLU A 263 -6.30 -12.77 2.34
C GLU A 263 -5.54 -12.17 1.16
N SER A 264 -6.25 -11.36 0.37
CA SER A 264 -5.65 -10.61 -0.74
C SER A 264 -5.16 -9.25 -0.26
N TYR A 265 -3.94 -8.93 -0.69
CA TYR A 265 -3.26 -7.68 -0.44
C TYR A 265 -3.00 -6.97 -1.77
N LYS A 266 -3.02 -5.63 -1.74
CA LYS A 266 -2.66 -4.76 -2.86
C LYS A 266 -1.51 -3.86 -2.44
N ALA A 267 -0.49 -3.80 -3.30
CA ALA A 267 0.56 -2.80 -3.21
C ALA A 267 0.18 -1.59 -4.07
N ILE A 268 0.08 -0.44 -3.44
CA ILE A 268 -0.09 0.87 -4.08
C ILE A 268 1.28 1.54 -4.07
N VAL A 269 1.80 1.90 -5.23
CA VAL A 269 3.09 2.62 -5.35
C VAL A 269 2.82 3.94 -6.06
N ASN A 270 3.15 5.06 -5.41
CA ASN A 270 2.89 6.42 -5.90
C ASN A 270 1.43 6.63 -6.36
N GLY A 271 0.49 6.11 -5.57
CA GLY A 271 -0.95 6.25 -5.82
C GLY A 271 -1.55 5.28 -6.84
N GLU A 272 -0.74 4.48 -7.54
CA GLU A 272 -1.22 3.45 -8.46
C GLU A 272 -1.15 2.06 -7.82
N VAL A 273 -2.19 1.22 -8.00
CA VAL A 273 -2.08 -0.19 -7.60
C VAL A 273 -1.21 -0.89 -8.62
N THR A 274 -0.01 -1.31 -8.22
CA THR A 274 0.99 -1.89 -9.13
C THR A 274 1.14 -3.39 -8.96
N ASN A 275 0.69 -3.94 -7.84
CA ASN A 275 0.80 -5.36 -7.54
C ASN A 275 -0.33 -5.82 -6.61
N SER A 276 -0.69 -7.10 -6.71
CA SER A 276 -1.51 -7.80 -5.73
C SER A 276 -0.91 -9.15 -5.43
N PHE A 277 -1.04 -9.59 -4.18
CA PHE A 277 -0.62 -10.92 -3.72
C PHE A 277 -1.60 -11.48 -2.69
N VAL A 278 -1.49 -12.76 -2.39
CA VAL A 278 -2.26 -13.42 -1.33
C VAL A 278 -1.33 -13.87 -0.21
N GLY A 279 -1.76 -13.70 1.04
CA GLY A 279 -1.05 -14.22 2.19
C GLY A 279 -0.96 -15.74 2.16
N ARG A 280 0.22 -16.27 2.44
CA ARG A 280 0.56 -17.70 2.43
C ARG A 280 0.55 -18.26 3.84
N GLU A 281 0.13 -19.51 3.96
CA GLU A 281 0.15 -20.24 5.22
C GLU A 281 1.59 -20.51 5.67
N PRO A 282 1.97 -20.16 6.93
CA PRO A 282 3.33 -20.37 7.42
C PRO A 282 3.81 -21.82 7.33
N ALA A 283 2.93 -22.77 7.66
CA ALA A 283 3.20 -24.22 7.60
C ALA A 283 2.55 -24.90 6.38
N GLY A 284 2.21 -24.11 5.34
CA GLY A 284 1.53 -24.61 4.16
C GLY A 284 2.35 -25.63 3.36
N ARG A 285 1.67 -26.41 2.52
CA ARG A 285 2.37 -27.26 1.54
C ARG A 285 3.22 -26.38 0.63
N PRO A 286 4.42 -26.84 0.21
CA PRO A 286 5.23 -26.09 -0.75
C PRO A 286 4.42 -25.83 -2.03
N VAL A 287 4.33 -24.55 -2.41
CA VAL A 287 3.65 -24.08 -3.61
C VAL A 287 4.65 -23.47 -4.59
N VAL A 288 4.30 -23.49 -5.87
CA VAL A 288 5.02 -22.78 -6.93
C VAL A 288 4.08 -21.76 -7.57
N VAL A 289 4.64 -20.62 -7.94
CA VAL A 289 3.92 -19.60 -8.71
C VAL A 289 3.91 -20.00 -10.18
N LYS A 290 2.73 -20.02 -10.79
CA LYS A 290 2.53 -20.27 -12.23
C LYS A 290 1.74 -19.14 -12.85
N GLU A 291 1.97 -18.88 -14.13
CA GLU A 291 1.14 -17.94 -14.89
C GLU A 291 -0.24 -18.55 -15.11
N SER A 292 -1.28 -17.76 -14.83
CA SER A 292 -2.67 -18.15 -15.05
C SER A 292 -2.97 -18.08 -16.55
N PRO A 293 -3.52 -19.14 -17.17
CA PRO A 293 -4.08 -19.00 -18.52
C PRO A 293 -5.16 -17.91 -18.53
N VAL A 294 -5.10 -17.03 -19.53
CA VAL A 294 -6.00 -15.88 -19.67
C VAL A 294 -7.09 -16.23 -20.66
N GLU A 295 -8.35 -16.14 -20.23
CA GLU A 295 -9.52 -16.41 -21.08
C GLU A 295 -10.02 -15.15 -21.77
N SER A 296 -10.00 -14.00 -21.07
CA SER A 296 -10.37 -12.72 -21.68
C SER A 296 -9.76 -11.53 -20.95
N VAL A 297 -9.55 -10.45 -21.70
CA VAL A 297 -9.12 -9.15 -21.20
C VAL A 297 -10.07 -8.09 -21.76
N GLU A 298 -10.70 -7.34 -20.87
CA GLU A 298 -11.61 -6.25 -21.23
C GLU A 298 -11.04 -4.93 -20.70
N LEU A 299 -10.80 -3.96 -21.58
CA LEU A 299 -10.44 -2.60 -21.16
C LEU A 299 -11.71 -1.84 -20.78
N ILE A 300 -11.67 -1.21 -19.61
CA ILE A 300 -12.73 -0.36 -19.09
C ILE A 300 -12.10 1.02 -18.82
N ILE A 301 -12.71 2.05 -19.38
CA ILE A 301 -12.35 3.45 -19.13
C ILE A 301 -13.39 4.02 -18.19
N LEU A 302 -12.95 4.48 -17.02
CA LEU A 302 -13.82 5.12 -16.06
C LEU A 302 -14.04 6.58 -16.45
N GLU A 303 -15.27 7.05 -16.28
CA GLU A 303 -15.64 8.45 -16.48
C GLU A 303 -15.10 9.31 -15.32
N SER A 304 -13.83 9.66 -15.40
CA SER A 304 -13.13 10.54 -14.46
C SER A 304 -12.28 11.57 -15.20
N PHE A 305 -11.81 12.59 -14.47
CA PHE A 305 -10.87 13.58 -15.00
C PHE A 305 -9.67 13.70 -14.06
N PRO A 306 -8.48 13.18 -14.44
CA PRO A 306 -8.17 12.48 -15.70
C PRO A 306 -8.89 11.12 -15.85
N PRO A 307 -9.06 10.58 -17.08
CA PRO A 307 -9.62 9.25 -17.29
C PRO A 307 -8.80 8.17 -16.58
N GLN A 308 -9.48 7.24 -15.91
CA GLN A 308 -8.83 6.11 -15.24
C GLN A 308 -9.04 4.86 -16.08
N TYR A 309 -7.96 4.15 -16.37
CA TYR A 309 -7.97 2.93 -17.16
C TYR A 309 -7.89 1.73 -16.22
N ARG A 310 -8.63 0.68 -16.56
CA ARG A 310 -8.50 -0.62 -15.91
C ARG A 310 -8.73 -1.72 -16.93
N ILE A 311 -8.18 -2.89 -16.64
CA ILE A 311 -8.54 -4.11 -17.34
C ILE A 311 -9.25 -5.05 -16.39
N LYS A 312 -10.30 -5.68 -16.90
CA LYS A 312 -10.98 -6.79 -16.28
C LYS A 312 -10.46 -8.06 -16.94
N VAL A 313 -9.78 -8.89 -16.16
CA VAL A 313 -9.13 -10.12 -16.62
C VAL A 313 -9.89 -11.32 -16.08
N VAL A 314 -10.32 -12.21 -16.97
CA VAL A 314 -10.81 -13.54 -16.58
C VAL A 314 -9.67 -14.52 -16.82
N SER A 315 -9.22 -15.18 -15.77
CA SER A 315 -8.14 -16.17 -15.82
C SER A 315 -8.57 -17.49 -15.21
N THR A 316 -7.94 -18.57 -15.67
CA THR A 316 -8.20 -19.93 -15.17
C THR A 316 -7.04 -20.47 -14.35
N MET A 317 -7.34 -21.53 -13.62
CA MET A 317 -6.38 -22.23 -12.77
C MET A 317 -6.67 -23.73 -12.85
N SER A 318 -5.64 -24.52 -13.17
CA SER A 318 -5.77 -25.98 -13.22
C SER A 318 -5.78 -26.57 -11.81
N GLY A 319 -6.72 -27.48 -11.53
CA GLY A 319 -6.76 -28.21 -10.26
C GLY A 319 -7.32 -27.37 -9.11
N SER A 320 -8.60 -27.00 -9.17
CA SER A 320 -9.23 -26.05 -8.23
C SER A 320 -9.05 -26.41 -6.75
N SER A 321 -9.05 -27.70 -6.40
CA SER A 321 -8.87 -28.16 -5.02
C SER A 321 -7.47 -27.92 -4.45
N CYS A 322 -6.51 -27.59 -5.29
CA CYS A 322 -5.10 -27.47 -4.96
C CYS A 322 -4.48 -26.13 -5.35
N SER A 323 -5.21 -25.33 -6.11
CA SER A 323 -4.71 -24.12 -6.74
C SER A 323 -5.41 -22.91 -6.16
N GLN A 324 -4.64 -21.85 -5.90
CA GLN A 324 -5.16 -20.61 -5.31
C GLN A 324 -4.68 -19.41 -6.11
N PHE A 325 -5.55 -18.42 -6.32
CA PHE A 325 -5.17 -17.20 -7.02
C PHE A 325 -4.04 -16.53 -6.24
N ASN A 326 -2.92 -16.23 -6.90
CA ASN A 326 -1.78 -15.63 -6.23
C ASN A 326 -1.90 -14.11 -6.29
N GLY A 327 -2.20 -13.56 -7.46
CA GLY A 327 -2.22 -12.11 -7.67
C GLY A 327 -1.73 -11.70 -9.05
N TYR A 328 -1.28 -10.45 -9.16
CA TYR A 328 -0.75 -9.89 -10.40
C TYR A 328 0.37 -8.88 -10.17
N ASP A 329 1.26 -8.74 -11.15
CA ASP A 329 2.30 -7.71 -11.23
C ASP A 329 2.06 -6.81 -12.45
N ILE A 330 2.27 -5.50 -12.32
CA ILE A 330 2.25 -4.55 -13.44
C ILE A 330 3.65 -3.99 -13.65
N SER A 331 4.10 -3.98 -14.90
CA SER A 331 5.35 -3.35 -15.32
C SER A 331 5.16 -2.54 -16.60
N ARG A 332 5.94 -1.46 -16.73
CA ARG A 332 5.89 -0.52 -17.86
C ARG A 332 7.31 -0.36 -18.45
N PRO A 333 7.87 -1.40 -19.07
CA PRO A 333 9.26 -1.40 -19.52
C PRO A 333 9.54 -0.38 -20.65
N PHE A 334 8.49 0.06 -21.36
CA PHE A 334 8.56 1.05 -22.43
C PHE A 334 7.37 2.02 -22.34
N VAL A 335 7.52 3.23 -22.86
CA VAL A 335 6.55 4.34 -22.74
C VAL A 335 5.11 3.95 -23.09
N ASN A 336 4.92 3.05 -24.06
CA ASN A 336 3.59 2.65 -24.55
C ASN A 336 3.30 1.15 -24.33
N ASN A 337 4.07 0.47 -23.49
CA ASN A 337 3.91 -0.96 -23.24
C ASN A 337 3.63 -1.22 -21.76
N ILE A 338 2.52 -1.91 -21.52
CA ILE A 338 2.11 -2.34 -20.18
C ILE A 338 2.13 -3.86 -20.20
N GLN A 339 2.88 -4.46 -19.28
CA GLN A 339 2.89 -5.90 -19.06
C GLN A 339 2.25 -6.21 -17.73
N VAL A 340 1.27 -7.10 -17.76
CA VAL A 340 0.56 -7.60 -16.59
C VAL A 340 0.81 -9.08 -16.48
N LYS A 341 1.41 -9.52 -15.38
CA LYS A 341 1.60 -10.94 -15.10
C LYS A 341 0.55 -11.39 -14.11
N VAL A 342 -0.38 -12.25 -14.52
CA VAL A 342 -1.40 -12.82 -13.63
C VAL A 342 -1.00 -14.22 -13.23
N THR A 343 -1.01 -14.53 -11.93
CA THR A 343 -0.45 -15.79 -11.43
C THR A 343 -1.36 -16.51 -10.45
N TYR A 344 -1.13 -17.82 -10.33
CA TYR A 344 -1.73 -18.69 -9.33
C TYR A 344 -0.68 -19.56 -8.64
N LEU A 345 -1.00 -19.99 -7.42
CA LEU A 345 -0.25 -20.94 -6.63
C LEU A 345 -0.71 -22.35 -6.99
N ALA A 346 0.23 -23.25 -7.27
CA ALA A 346 -0.01 -24.67 -7.47
C ALA A 346 0.90 -25.50 -6.54
N PRO A 347 0.55 -26.76 -6.21
CA PRO A 347 1.43 -27.62 -5.43
C PRO A 347 2.79 -27.82 -6.14
N ALA A 348 3.88 -27.70 -5.39
CA ALA A 348 5.23 -27.91 -5.93
C ALA A 348 5.51 -29.39 -6.29
N ARG A 349 4.74 -30.31 -5.71
CA ARG A 349 4.82 -31.76 -5.96
C ARG A 349 3.55 -32.23 -6.64
N VAL A 350 3.63 -33.39 -7.29
CA VAL A 350 2.45 -34.02 -7.88
C VAL A 350 1.50 -34.42 -6.75
N VAL A 351 0.30 -33.83 -6.77
CA VAL A 351 -0.81 -34.12 -5.86
C VAL A 351 -2.03 -34.39 -6.72
N GLU A 352 -2.88 -35.33 -6.30
CA GLU A 352 -4.17 -35.53 -6.95
C GLU A 352 -5.08 -34.35 -6.63
N CYS A 353 -5.39 -33.59 -7.67
CA CYS A 353 -6.28 -32.44 -7.62
C CYS A 353 -7.57 -32.79 -8.36
N THR A 354 -8.66 -32.14 -7.98
CA THR A 354 -9.89 -32.23 -8.75
C THR A 354 -9.65 -31.73 -10.18
N ALA A 355 -10.28 -32.37 -11.17
CA ALA A 355 -10.04 -32.05 -12.59
C ALA A 355 -10.80 -30.80 -13.08
N ASP A 356 -11.53 -30.12 -12.20
CA ASP A 356 -12.27 -28.93 -12.54
C ASP A 356 -11.35 -27.70 -12.68
N VAL A 357 -11.80 -26.80 -13.53
CA VAL A 357 -11.14 -25.53 -13.83
C VAL A 357 -11.77 -24.45 -12.97
N ALA A 358 -10.96 -23.81 -12.13
CA ALA A 358 -11.38 -22.61 -11.41
C ALA A 358 -11.22 -21.38 -12.30
N TYR A 359 -12.15 -20.44 -12.20
CA TYR A 359 -12.11 -19.15 -12.87
C TYR A 359 -12.02 -18.05 -11.83
N VAL A 360 -11.22 -17.02 -12.14
CA VAL A 360 -11.10 -15.82 -11.33
C VAL A 360 -11.20 -14.61 -12.22
N GLU A 361 -12.12 -13.73 -11.85
CA GLU A 361 -12.29 -12.41 -12.44
C GLU A 361 -11.50 -11.41 -11.58
N THR A 362 -10.59 -10.67 -12.21
CA THR A 362 -9.73 -9.71 -11.53
C THR A 362 -9.81 -8.35 -12.20
N ASP A 363 -10.13 -7.33 -11.40
CA ASP A 363 -10.06 -5.93 -11.78
C ASP A 363 -8.65 -5.38 -11.49
N ILE A 364 -7.93 -5.04 -12.56
CA ILE A 364 -6.55 -4.53 -12.51
C ILE A 364 -6.56 -3.08 -12.99
N PRO A 365 -6.37 -2.09 -12.10
CA PRO A 365 -6.25 -0.70 -12.52
C PRO A 365 -4.93 -0.49 -13.26
N LEU A 366 -4.98 0.28 -14.34
CA LEU A 366 -3.82 0.71 -15.12
C LEU A 366 -3.47 2.18 -14.86
N GLY A 367 -4.17 2.87 -13.96
CA GLY A 367 -3.92 4.27 -13.61
C GLY A 367 -4.51 5.26 -14.61
N SER A 368 -3.94 6.47 -14.62
CA SER A 368 -4.40 7.60 -15.45
C SER A 368 -3.28 8.32 -16.19
N ASP A 369 -2.06 7.80 -16.12
CA ASP A 369 -0.83 8.39 -16.64
C ASP A 369 -0.66 8.23 -18.17
N PHE A 370 -1.74 8.38 -18.92
CA PHE A 370 -1.76 8.14 -20.36
C PHE A 370 -1.86 9.45 -21.14
N ASN A 371 -1.00 9.61 -22.14
CA ASN A 371 -1.03 10.73 -23.06
C ASN A 371 -2.22 10.57 -24.01
N SER A 372 -3.14 11.54 -23.98
CA SER A 372 -4.30 11.55 -24.87
C SER A 372 -3.88 11.39 -26.34
N LYS A 373 -4.58 10.50 -27.05
CA LYS A 373 -4.39 10.12 -28.46
C LYS A 373 -3.15 9.29 -28.76
N GLU A 374 -2.39 8.85 -27.77
CA GLU A 374 -1.33 7.86 -27.98
C GLU A 374 -1.90 6.43 -27.92
N GLU A 375 -1.32 5.53 -28.72
CA GLU A 375 -1.65 4.11 -28.69
C GLU A 375 -0.75 3.38 -27.69
N TYR A 376 -1.38 2.58 -26.83
CA TYR A 376 -0.76 1.76 -25.81
C TYR A 376 -1.02 0.28 -26.09
N THR A 377 -0.03 -0.56 -25.83
CA THR A 377 -0.16 -2.03 -25.86
C THR A 377 -0.23 -2.57 -24.45
N VAL A 378 -1.27 -3.35 -24.15
CA VAL A 378 -1.40 -4.11 -22.91
C VAL A 378 -1.18 -5.58 -23.21
N ALA A 379 -0.19 -6.19 -22.58
CA ALA A 379 0.07 -7.62 -22.63
C ALA A 379 -0.24 -8.24 -21.26
N VAL A 380 -1.18 -9.17 -21.20
CA VAL A 380 -1.55 -9.92 -20.00
C VAL A 380 -1.12 -11.38 -20.21
N ASN A 381 -0.05 -11.81 -19.53
CA ASN A 381 0.62 -13.09 -19.80
C ASN A 381 0.89 -13.28 -21.31
N ASN A 382 0.20 -14.23 -21.95
CA ASN A 382 0.34 -14.55 -23.37
C ASN A 382 -0.71 -13.88 -24.29
N VAL A 383 -1.60 -13.06 -23.74
CA VAL A 383 -2.64 -12.32 -24.50
C VAL A 383 -2.21 -10.86 -24.60
N SER A 384 -2.44 -10.20 -25.74
CA SER A 384 -2.15 -8.77 -25.87
C SER A 384 -3.18 -8.05 -26.73
N GLY A 385 -3.28 -6.74 -26.56
CA GLY A 385 -4.07 -5.85 -27.40
C GLY A 385 -3.64 -4.41 -27.26
N THR A 386 -4.24 -3.53 -28.06
CA THR A 386 -3.94 -2.10 -28.04
C THR A 386 -5.18 -1.26 -27.74
N PHE A 387 -4.96 -0.06 -27.21
CA PHE A 387 -5.98 0.97 -27.05
C PHE A 387 -5.39 2.36 -27.28
N ILE A 388 -6.25 3.30 -27.66
CA ILE A 388 -5.89 4.72 -27.78
C ILE A 388 -6.38 5.44 -26.54
N ALA A 389 -5.49 6.14 -25.83
CA ALA A 389 -5.86 6.94 -24.67
C ALA A 389 -6.71 8.15 -25.07
N GLN A 390 -7.65 8.55 -24.21
CA GLN A 390 -8.69 9.55 -24.46
C GLN A 390 -8.24 10.93 -23.99
#